data_AF-A0A6M5YYK3-F1
#
_entry.id   AF-A0A6M5YYK3-F1
#
_cell.length_a   1.000
_cell.length_b   1.000
_cell.length_c   1.000
_cell.angle_alpha   90.00
_cell.angle_beta   90.00
_cell.angle_gamma   90.00
#
_symmetry.space_group_name_H-M   'P 1'
#
loop_
_entity.id
_entity.type
_entity.pdbx_description
1 polymer ?
#
loop_
_entity_poly.entity_id
_entity_poly.type
_entity_poly.pdbx_seq_one_letter_code
_entity_poly.pdbx_strand_id
1 'polypeptide(L)'
;MYTSEIRETDPEGKPVTVSPALLARVRETDDALRERLRKETKLEYAGRWTFPDPDRATFALTLSLPSISESFAVSLPYDPRGAERFPHRAVQAVLRHASEANQVKLSRQIRDLVASTIEGD
;
A
#
# COMPACT_ATOMS: atom_id res chain seq x y z
N MET A 1 3.02 -7.17 -10.79
CA MET A 1 1.76 -7.94 -10.71
C MET A 1 0.97 -7.47 -9.48
N TYR A 2 -0.35 -7.25 -9.59
CA TYR A 2 -1.19 -6.89 -8.43
C TYR A 2 -1.96 -8.11 -7.91
N THR A 3 -1.91 -8.30 -6.59
CA THR A 3 -2.72 -9.29 -5.87
C THR A 3 -3.48 -8.58 -4.75
N SER A 4 -4.68 -9.06 -4.43
CA SER A 4 -5.53 -8.45 -3.41
C SER A 4 -6.33 -9.49 -2.64
N GLU A 5 -6.58 -9.19 -1.37
CA GLU A 5 -7.42 -9.98 -0.48
C GLU A 5 -8.45 -9.08 0.22
N ILE A 6 -9.71 -9.54 0.29
CA ILE A 6 -10.77 -8.87 1.05
C ILE A 6 -11.12 -9.77 2.24
N ARG A 7 -10.82 -9.32 3.46
CA ARG A 7 -11.16 -10.04 4.69
C ARG A 7 -12.27 -9.33 5.42
N GLU A 8 -13.38 -10.01 5.67
CA GLU A 8 -14.48 -9.52 6.52
C GLU A 8 -14.09 -9.59 8.01
N THR A 9 -12.96 -8.98 8.33
CA THR A 9 -12.39 -8.87 9.66
C THR A 9 -11.94 -7.45 9.93
N ASP A 10 -11.87 -7.07 11.20
CA ASP A 10 -11.17 -5.86 11.63
C ASP A 10 -9.64 -5.99 11.40
N PRO A 11 -8.86 -4.90 11.64
CA PRO A 11 -7.41 -4.95 11.54
C PRO A 11 -6.72 -5.92 12.51
N GLU A 12 -7.39 -6.33 13.60
CA GLU A 12 -6.89 -7.32 14.57
C GLU A 12 -7.23 -8.77 14.16
N GLY A 13 -8.01 -8.96 13.10
CA GLY A 13 -8.42 -10.27 12.59
C GLY A 13 -9.71 -10.81 13.20
N LYS A 14 -10.47 -10.01 13.96
CA LYS A 14 -11.78 -10.42 14.48
C LYS A 14 -12.84 -10.31 13.38
N PRO A 15 -13.77 -11.27 13.26
CA PRO A 15 -14.81 -11.22 12.23
C PRO A 15 -15.71 -10.00 12.40
N VAL A 16 -16.09 -9.37 11.29
CA VAL A 16 -16.99 -8.22 11.24
C VAL A 16 -18.09 -8.49 10.22
N THR A 17 -19.34 -8.29 10.63
CA THR A 17 -20.49 -8.39 9.71
C THR A 17 -20.57 -7.12 8.89
N VAL A 18 -19.94 -7.14 7.72
CA VAL A 18 -19.88 -5.99 6.80
C VAL A 18 -21.22 -5.79 6.10
N SER A 19 -21.65 -4.54 5.93
CA SER A 19 -22.87 -4.27 5.16
C SER A 19 -22.69 -4.71 3.68
N PRO A 20 -23.69 -5.37 3.06
CA PRO A 20 -23.57 -5.84 1.67
C PRO A 20 -23.24 -4.73 0.67
N ALA A 21 -23.77 -3.52 0.91
CA ALA A 21 -23.52 -2.35 0.08
C ALA A 21 -22.06 -1.89 0.15
N LEU A 22 -21.44 -1.92 1.34
CA LEU A 22 -20.01 -1.60 1.49
C LEU A 22 -19.14 -2.67 0.83
N LEU A 23 -19.47 -3.95 1.04
CA LEU A 23 -18.70 -5.05 0.45
C LEU A 23 -18.71 -4.99 -1.09
N ALA A 24 -19.85 -4.68 -1.70
CA ALA A 24 -19.96 -4.48 -3.14
C ALA A 24 -19.05 -3.33 -3.63
N ARG A 25 -19.10 -2.17 -2.96
CA ARG A 25 -18.26 -1.02 -3.31
C ARG A 25 -16.76 -1.29 -3.13
N VAL A 26 -16.37 -2.03 -2.10
CA VAL A 26 -14.98 -2.45 -1.89
C VAL A 26 -14.52 -3.35 -3.03
N ARG A 27 -15.34 -4.32 -3.46
CA ARG A 27 -15.02 -5.18 -4.60
C ARG A 27 -14.87 -4.38 -5.90
N GLU A 28 -15.81 -3.49 -6.20
CA GLU A 28 -15.73 -2.60 -7.36
C GLU A 28 -14.46 -1.74 -7.34
N THR A 29 -14.10 -1.21 -6.16
CA THR A 29 -12.88 -0.42 -5.99
C THR A 29 -11.62 -1.27 -6.17
N ASP A 30 -11.61 -2.50 -5.67
CA ASP A 30 -10.48 -3.43 -5.82
C ASP A 30 -10.26 -3.86 -7.28
N ASP A 31 -11.35 -4.09 -8.02
CA ASP A 31 -11.30 -4.37 -9.45
C ASP A 31 -10.75 -3.16 -10.24
N ALA A 32 -11.19 -1.94 -9.89
CA ALA A 32 -10.66 -0.70 -10.48
C ALA A 32 -9.16 -0.51 -10.16
N LEU A 33 -8.73 -0.82 -8.93
CA LEU A 33 -7.32 -0.86 -8.54
C LEU A 33 -6.53 -1.84 -9.40
N ARG A 34 -7.06 -3.06 -9.59
CA ARG A 34 -6.42 -4.11 -10.40
C ARG A 34 -6.26 -3.69 -11.85
N GLU A 35 -7.30 -3.13 -12.47
CA GLU A 35 -7.23 -2.67 -13.86
C GLU A 35 -6.18 -1.56 -14.01
N ARG A 36 -6.20 -0.59 -13.09
CA ARG A 36 -5.31 0.56 -13.12
C ARG A 36 -3.85 0.17 -12.91
N LEU A 37 -3.57 -0.60 -11.85
CA LEU A 37 -2.20 -1.05 -11.52
C LEU A 37 -1.59 -1.92 -12.61
N ARG A 38 -2.42 -2.70 -13.32
CA ARG A 38 -1.99 -3.48 -14.48
C ARG A 38 -1.58 -2.59 -15.67
N LYS A 39 -2.23 -1.44 -15.85
CA LYS A 39 -1.96 -0.50 -16.95
C LYS A 39 -0.82 0.46 -16.65
N GLU A 40 -0.71 0.92 -15.40
CA GLU A 40 0.16 2.05 -15.04
C GLU A 40 1.58 1.62 -14.60
N THR A 41 1.82 0.35 -14.27
CA THR A 41 3.08 -0.05 -13.65
C THR A 41 3.52 -1.48 -13.99
N LYS A 42 4.83 -1.74 -13.93
CA LYS A 42 5.42 -3.09 -13.94
C LYS A 42 5.74 -3.64 -12.53
N LEU A 43 5.35 -2.91 -11.48
CA LEU A 43 5.70 -3.21 -10.11
C LEU A 43 4.79 -4.31 -9.50
N GLU A 44 5.27 -4.90 -8.42
CA GLU A 44 4.55 -5.91 -7.65
C GLU A 44 3.85 -5.29 -6.44
N TYR A 45 2.54 -5.47 -6.39
CA TYR A 45 1.69 -4.90 -5.35
C TYR A 45 0.84 -5.98 -4.68
N ALA A 46 0.65 -5.85 -3.38
CA ALA A 46 -0.25 -6.68 -2.57
C ALA A 46 -1.20 -5.79 -1.78
N GLY A 47 -2.51 -5.93 -2.02
CA GLY A 47 -3.58 -5.22 -1.33
C GLY A 47 -4.27 -6.09 -0.28
N ARG A 48 -4.67 -5.51 0.85
CA ARG A 48 -5.52 -6.16 1.85
C ARG A 48 -6.61 -5.20 2.33
N TRP A 49 -7.85 -5.60 2.19
CA TRP A 49 -8.99 -4.90 2.76
C TRP A 49 -9.37 -5.50 4.12
N THR A 50 -9.65 -4.62 5.07
CA THR A 50 -10.15 -4.92 6.43
C THR A 50 -11.28 -3.95 6.77
N PHE A 51 -12.10 -4.29 7.76
CA PHE A 51 -13.30 -3.54 8.14
C PHE A 51 -13.29 -3.23 9.63
N PRO A 52 -12.83 -2.04 10.05
CA PRO A 52 -12.81 -1.66 11.47
C PRO A 52 -14.19 -1.68 12.13
N ASP A 53 -15.25 -1.47 11.34
CA ASP A 53 -16.66 -1.58 11.74
C ASP A 53 -17.52 -1.95 10.51
N PRO A 54 -18.80 -2.31 10.68
CA PRO A 54 -19.68 -2.75 9.59
C PRO A 54 -19.82 -1.81 8.39
N ASP A 55 -19.52 -0.51 8.58
CA ASP A 55 -19.74 0.55 7.60
C ASP A 55 -18.45 1.26 7.17
N ARG A 56 -17.28 0.79 7.65
CA ARG A 56 -15.97 1.33 7.27
C ARG A 56 -15.06 0.24 6.76
N ALA A 57 -14.26 0.59 5.76
CA ALA A 57 -13.19 -0.25 5.24
C ALA A 57 -11.85 0.48 5.35
N THR A 58 -10.78 -0.29 5.47
CA THR A 58 -9.40 0.16 5.40
C THR A 58 -8.66 -0.71 4.41
N PHE A 59 -7.91 -0.07 3.53
CA PHE A 59 -7.06 -0.75 2.55
C PHE A 59 -5.60 -0.60 2.94
N ALA A 60 -4.92 -1.73 3.11
CA ALA A 60 -3.49 -1.78 3.20
C ALA A 60 -2.91 -2.11 1.82
N LEU A 61 -2.09 -1.23 1.25
CA LEU A 61 -1.38 -1.48 0.00
C LEU A 61 0.10 -1.63 0.28
N THR A 62 0.68 -2.74 -0.18
CA THR A 62 2.09 -3.05 -0.10
C THR A 62 2.71 -3.04 -1.49
N LEU A 63 3.87 -2.39 -1.65
CA LEU A 63 4.73 -2.45 -2.83
C LEU A 63 6.00 -3.19 -2.46
N SER A 64 6.41 -4.14 -3.28
CA SER A 64 7.72 -4.78 -3.18
C SER A 64 8.65 -4.30 -4.28
N LEU A 65 9.86 -3.88 -3.92
CA LEU A 65 10.91 -3.46 -4.84
C LEU A 65 12.09 -4.46 -4.77
N PRO A 66 12.13 -5.48 -5.65
CA PRO A 66 13.14 -6.53 -5.60
C PRO A 66 14.58 -6.00 -5.70
N SER A 67 14.79 -4.91 -6.44
CA SER A 67 16.10 -4.28 -6.64
C SER A 67 16.77 -3.79 -5.35
N ILE A 68 15.98 -3.57 -4.30
CA ILE A 68 16.47 -3.09 -3.00
C ILE A 68 16.04 -3.98 -1.84
N SER A 69 15.37 -5.10 -2.12
CA SER A 69 14.84 -6.07 -1.13
C SER A 69 14.00 -5.42 -0.04
N GLU A 70 13.21 -4.39 -0.39
CA GLU A 70 12.35 -3.67 0.56
C GLU A 70 10.89 -3.72 0.13
N SER A 71 10.03 -3.69 1.14
CA SER A 71 8.57 -3.62 1.00
C SER A 71 8.03 -2.41 1.76
N PHE A 72 7.13 -1.68 1.12
CA PHE A 72 6.50 -0.49 1.67
C PHE A 72 5.01 -0.70 1.79
N ALA A 73 4.46 -0.56 2.99
CA ALA A 73 3.05 -0.70 3.26
C ALA A 73 2.44 0.62 3.71
N VAL A 74 1.24 0.93 3.22
CA VAL A 74 0.43 2.06 3.71
C VAL A 74 -0.97 1.57 4.00
N SER A 75 -1.57 2.08 5.08
CA SER A 75 -2.98 1.82 5.40
C SER A 75 -3.79 3.09 5.16
N LEU A 76 -4.90 2.94 4.44
CA LEU A 76 -5.73 4.05 3.99
C LEU A 76 -7.19 3.80 4.34
N PRO A 77 -7.85 4.72 5.05
CA PRO A 77 -9.29 4.63 5.28
C PRO A 77 -10.03 4.78 3.95
N TYR A 78 -11.03 3.94 3.72
CA TYR A 78 -11.87 3.99 2.54
C TYR A 78 -13.02 4.97 2.73
N ASP A 79 -13.13 5.93 1.81
CA ASP A 79 -14.26 6.85 1.73
C ASP A 79 -15.10 6.52 0.48
N PRO A 80 -16.35 6.03 0.64
CA PRO A 80 -17.23 5.73 -0.47
C PRO A 80 -17.50 6.93 -1.39
N ARG A 81 -17.47 8.16 -0.86
CA ARG A 81 -17.67 9.38 -1.68
C ARG A 81 -16.48 9.68 -2.57
N GLY A 82 -15.31 9.14 -2.24
CA GLY A 82 -14.05 9.32 -2.95
C GLY A 82 -13.57 8.10 -3.72
N ALA A 83 -14.41 7.07 -3.88
CA ALA A 83 -14.04 5.75 -4.41
C ALA A 83 -13.30 5.82 -5.75
N GLU A 84 -13.76 6.65 -6.70
CA GLU A 84 -13.11 6.78 -8.01
C GLU A 84 -11.66 7.29 -7.94
N ARG A 85 -11.37 8.15 -6.95
CA ARG A 85 -10.03 8.72 -6.76
C ARG A 85 -9.18 7.89 -5.80
N PHE A 86 -9.78 6.92 -5.11
CA PHE A 86 -9.09 6.10 -4.11
C PHE A 86 -7.92 5.32 -4.70
N PRO A 87 -8.06 4.63 -5.87
CA PRO A 87 -6.95 3.91 -6.47
C PRO A 87 -5.71 4.78 -6.70
N HIS A 88 -5.92 5.97 -7.26
CA HIS A 88 -4.83 6.92 -7.54
C HIS A 88 -4.12 7.36 -6.25
N ARG A 89 -4.88 7.70 -5.20
CA ARG A 89 -4.32 8.10 -3.91
C ARG A 89 -3.54 6.97 -3.25
N ALA A 90 -4.02 5.74 -3.33
CA ALA A 90 -3.37 4.59 -2.71
C ALA A 90 -1.99 4.32 -3.30
N VAL A 91 -1.90 4.32 -4.63
CA VAL A 91 -0.62 4.12 -5.33
C VAL A 91 0.35 5.27 -5.07
N GLN A 92 -0.12 6.51 -5.14
CA GLN A 92 0.69 7.69 -4.85
C GLN A 92 1.23 7.68 -3.42
N ALA A 93 0.42 7.29 -2.44
CA ALA A 93 0.86 7.19 -1.05
C ALA A 93 2.01 6.20 -0.90
N VAL A 94 1.88 4.98 -1.44
CA VAL A 94 2.94 3.97 -1.34
C VAL A 94 4.21 4.41 -2.06
N LEU A 95 4.10 4.94 -3.28
CA LEU A 95 5.27 5.38 -4.04
C LEU A 95 6.00 6.54 -3.36
N ARG A 96 5.26 7.47 -2.75
CA ARG A 96 5.85 8.55 -1.95
C ARG A 96 6.61 7.98 -0.76
N HIS A 97 6.01 7.10 0.02
CA HIS A 97 6.67 6.48 1.18
C HIS A 97 7.89 5.63 0.78
N ALA A 98 7.81 4.90 -0.33
CA ALA A 98 8.95 4.16 -0.90
C ALA A 98 10.08 5.10 -1.31
N SER A 99 9.76 6.23 -1.94
CA SER A 99 10.73 7.24 -2.33
C SER A 99 11.43 7.88 -1.11
N GLU A 100 10.64 8.29 -0.11
CA GLU A 100 11.15 8.87 1.15
C GLU A 100 12.09 7.89 1.86
N ALA A 101 11.70 6.63 2.00
CA ALA A 101 12.52 5.61 2.63
C ALA A 101 13.81 5.32 1.85
N ASN A 102 13.73 5.25 0.51
CA ASN A 102 14.91 5.11 -0.34
C ASN A 102 15.89 6.27 -0.18
N GLN A 103 15.40 7.50 -0.10
CA GLN A 103 16.24 8.67 0.13
C GLN A 103 16.94 8.62 1.49
N VAL A 104 16.25 8.18 2.54
CA VAL A 104 16.84 7.99 3.88
C VAL A 104 17.92 6.92 3.85
N LYS A 105 17.67 5.79 3.19
CA LYS A 105 18.65 4.70 3.04
C LYS A 105 19.91 5.15 2.30
N LEU A 106 19.74 5.76 1.13
CA LEU A 106 20.86 6.27 0.34
C LEU A 106 21.68 7.30 1.12
N SER A 107 21.00 8.20 1.85
CA SER A 107 21.66 9.20 2.69
C SER A 107 22.49 8.57 3.82
N ARG A 108 22.03 7.45 4.41
CA ARG A 108 22.80 6.67 5.38
C ARG A 108 24.02 6.00 4.74
N GLN A 109 23.82 5.31 3.61
CA GLN A 109 24.92 4.65 2.90
C GLN A 109 26.03 5.62 2.46
N ILE A 110 25.66 6.81 1.99
CA ILE A 110 26.62 7.86 1.63
C ILE A 110 27.38 8.32 2.87
N ARG A 111 26.69 8.53 4.01
CA ARG A 111 27.33 8.92 5.26
C ARG A 111 28.31 7.86 5.76
N ASP A 112 27.91 6.61 5.75
CA ASP A 112 28.74 5.48 6.20
C ASP A 112 29.96 5.32 5.30
N LEU A 113 29.80 5.48 3.98
CA LEU A 113 30.91 5.46 3.02
C LEU A 113 31.90 6.60 3.30
N VAL A 114 31.41 7.83 3.48
CA VAL A 114 32.25 8.99 3.81
C VAL A 114 33.00 8.75 5.12
N ALA A 115 32.32 8.26 6.17
CA ALA A 115 32.96 7.95 7.45
C ALA A 115 34.06 6.88 7.31
N SER A 116 33.78 5.80 6.57
CA SER A 116 34.76 4.73 6.32
C SER A 116 35.97 5.17 5.49
N THR A 117 35.81 6.23 4.68
CA THR A 117 36.90 6.80 3.89
C THR A 117 37.80 7.70 4.74
N ILE A 118 37.26 8.31 5.81
CA ILE A 118 37.99 9.23 6.70
C ILE A 118 38.76 8.47 7.79
N GLU A 119 38.29 7.30 8.24
CA GLU A 119 38.97 6.48 9.25
C GLU A 119 40.09 5.57 8.68
N GLY A 120 40.27 5.57 7.34
CA GLY A 120 41.24 4.73 6.63
C GLY A 120 42.57 5.40 6.25
N ASP A 121 42.76 6.69 6.60
CA ASP A 121 44.01 7.46 6.46
C ASP A 121 44.65 7.72 7.85
#